data_AF-A0A9E1R2D2-F1
#
_entry.id   AF-A0A9E1R2D2-F1
#
_cell.length_a   1.000
_cell.length_b   1.000
_cell.length_c   1.000
_cell.angle_alpha   90.00
_cell.angle_beta   90.00
_cell.angle_gamma   90.00
#
_symmetry.space_group_name_H-M   'P 1'
#
loop_
_entity.id
_entity.type
_entity.pdbx_description
1 polymer ?
#
loop_
_entity_poly.entity_id
_entity_poly.type
_entity_poly.pdbx_seq_one_letter_code
_entity_poly.pdbx_strand_id
1 'polypeptide(L)' 'MVKRKKDDEDIKLHLKIKDNKDLEVISALLQDAIVPVLGIIFSPKKKAFSLILQRFRWEKTQETETKNFVF' A
#
# COMPACT_ATOMS: atom_id res chain seq x y z
N MET A 1 18.85 -2.51 -15.78
CA MET A 1 18.38 -3.80 -15.25
C MET A 1 18.62 -3.85 -13.75
N VAL A 2 17.63 -3.48 -12.94
CA VAL A 2 17.69 -3.64 -11.48
C VAL A 2 17.26 -5.07 -11.19
N LYS A 3 18.22 -5.94 -10.86
CA LYS A 3 17.94 -7.31 -10.43
C LYS A 3 17.18 -7.24 -9.09
N ARG A 4 15.90 -7.60 -9.10
CA ARG A 4 15.13 -7.82 -7.86
C ARG A 4 15.72 -9.03 -7.16
N LYS A 5 16.33 -8.77 -6.00
CA LYS A 5 16.92 -9.78 -5.15
C LYS A 5 15.79 -10.65 -4.60
N LYS A 6 16.03 -11.95 -4.66
CA LYS A 6 15.18 -13.04 -4.22
C LYS A 6 14.89 -12.90 -2.71
N ASP A 7 13.61 -13.09 -2.37
CA ASP A 7 13.01 -13.21 -1.03
C ASP A 7 12.86 -11.90 -0.21
N ASP A 8 11.90 -11.05 -0.63
CA ASP A 8 11.29 -9.96 0.18
C ASP A 8 10.44 -10.58 1.32
N GLU A 9 11.10 -11.11 2.36
CA GLU A 9 10.45 -11.35 3.66
C GLU A 9 10.03 -9.99 4.25
N ASP A 10 8.76 -9.63 4.04
CA ASP A 10 7.94 -8.62 4.75
C ASP A 10 8.67 -7.38 5.32
N ILE A 11 9.57 -6.79 4.53
CA ILE A 11 10.15 -5.48 4.88
C ILE A 11 9.04 -4.44 4.78
N LYS A 12 8.72 -3.81 5.92
CA LYS A 12 7.77 -2.70 6.00
C LYS A 12 8.28 -1.54 5.14
N LEU A 13 7.61 -1.30 4.01
CA LEU A 13 7.98 -0.25 3.07
C LEU A 13 7.43 1.09 3.55
N HIS A 14 8.32 2.05 3.80
CA HIS A 14 7.97 3.44 4.13
C HIS A 14 8.28 4.34 2.95
N LEU A 15 7.24 4.85 2.28
CA LEU A 15 7.37 5.78 1.15
C LEU A 15 7.05 7.21 1.59
N LYS A 16 7.80 8.18 1.03
CA LYS A 16 7.55 9.60 1.22
C LYS A 16 7.66 10.31 -0.12
N ILE A 17 6.74 11.23 -0.36
CA ILE A 17 6.70 12.10 -1.54
C ILE A 17 7.59 13.32 -1.25
N LYS A 18 8.50 13.64 -2.17
CA LYS A 18 9.31 14.86 -2.14
C LYS A 18 8.80 15.88 -3.16
N ASP A 19 8.31 15.42 -4.30
CA ASP A 19 7.75 16.26 -5.36
C ASP A 19 6.47 15.67 -6.02
N ASN A 20 5.90 16.40 -6.97
CA ASN A 20 4.64 16.00 -7.62
C ASN A 20 4.76 14.72 -8.47
N LYS A 21 5.94 14.37 -8.98
CA LYS A 21 6.11 13.15 -9.78
C LYS A 21 6.06 11.91 -8.89
N ASP A 22 6.53 12.02 -7.65
CA ASP A 22 6.41 10.93 -6.68
C ASP A 22 4.93 10.61 -6.39
N LEU A 23 4.04 11.60 -6.47
CA LEU A 23 2.60 11.39 -6.29
C LEU A 23 2.03 10.50 -7.40
N GLU A 24 2.50 10.60 -8.63
CA GLU A 24 2.07 9.73 -9.73
C GLU A 24 2.44 8.27 -9.45
N VAL A 25 3.66 8.04 -8.94
CA VAL A 25 4.15 6.69 -8.58
C VAL A 25 3.32 6.10 -7.45
N ILE A 26 3.10 6.85 -6.37
CA ILE A 26 2.28 6.36 -5.24
C ILE A 26 0.82 6.16 -5.68
N SER A 27 0.27 7.06 -6.49
CA SER A 27 -1.10 6.91 -7.02
C SER A 27 -1.23 5.64 -7.85
N ALA A 28 -0.25 5.36 -8.73
CA ALA A 28 -0.19 4.14 -9.52
C ALA A 28 -0.15 2.88 -8.63
N LEU A 29 0.65 2.90 -7.56
CA LEU A 29 0.72 1.80 -6.59
C LEU A 29 -0.59 1.60 -5.82
N LEU A 30 -1.42 2.63 -5.67
CA LEU A 30 -2.66 2.56 -4.89
C LEU A 30 -3.92 2.40 -5.76
N GLN A 31 -3.77 2.22 -7.08
CA GLN A 31 -4.92 2.18 -8.00
C GLN A 31 -5.93 1.06 -7.67
N ASP A 32 -5.46 -0.06 -7.15
CA ASP A 32 -6.26 -1.22 -6.77
C ASP A 32 -6.51 -1.32 -5.25
N ALA A 33 -6.11 -0.30 -4.50
CA ALA A 33 -6.26 -0.31 -3.05
C ALA A 33 -7.71 -0.07 -2.63
N ILE A 34 -8.20 -0.86 -1.68
CA ILE A 34 -9.50 -0.65 -1.04
C ILE A 34 -9.30 0.17 0.23
N VAL A 35 -10.15 1.20 0.40
CA VAL A 35 -10.16 2.08 1.56
C VAL A 35 -11.51 1.97 2.26
N PRO A 36 -11.58 1.46 3.50
CA PRO A 36 -12.79 1.54 4.30
C PRO A 36 -13.10 3.01 4.63
N VAL A 37 -14.35 3.44 4.45
CA VAL A 37 -14.75 4.83 4.72
C VAL A 37 -14.45 5.24 6.17
N LEU A 38 -14.63 4.33 7.13
CA LEU A 38 -14.31 4.56 8.55
C LEU A 38 -12.80 4.74 8.82
N GLY A 39 -11.93 4.31 7.90
CA GLY A 39 -10.48 4.45 8.00
C GLY A 39 -9.94 5.78 7.47
N ILE A 40 -10.81 6.70 7.07
CA ILE A 40 -10.46 8.00 6.51
C ILE A 40 -10.62 9.08 7.58
N ILE A 41 -9.54 9.81 7.86
CA ILE A 41 -9.52 10.89 8.85
C ILE A 41 -8.91 12.14 8.22
N PHE A 42 -9.64 13.25 8.31
CA PHE A 42 -9.09 14.57 8.05
C PHE A 42 -8.78 15.28 9.37
N SER A 43 -7.56 15.82 9.50
CA SER A 43 -7.12 16.61 10.65
C SER A 43 -6.97 18.08 10.23
N PRO A 44 -7.98 18.95 10.50
CA PRO A 44 -7.98 20.34 10.04
C PRO A 44 -6.80 21.15 10.59
N LYS A 45 -6.44 20.93 11.86
CA LYS A 45 -5.31 21.61 12.52
C LYS A 45 -3.98 21.35 11.82
N LYS A 46 -3.82 20.15 11.24
CA LYS A 46 -2.61 19.75 10.51
C LYS A 46 -2.73 19.93 9.00
N LYS A 47 -3.92 20.32 8.51
CA LYS A 47 -4.30 20.31 7.08
C LYS A 47 -3.91 18.98 6.40
N ALA A 48 -4.06 17.89 7.13
CA ALA A 48 -3.57 16.57 6.73
C ALA A 48 -4.72 15.59 6.60
N PHE A 49 -4.67 14.79 5.54
CA PHE A 49 -5.57 13.68 5.28
C PHE A 49 -4.82 12.38 5.52
N SER A 50 -5.44 11.45 6.26
CA SER A 50 -4.86 10.16 6.59
C SER A 50 -5.87 9.07 6.32
N LEU A 51 -5.41 7.97 5.77
CA LEU A 51 -6.24 6.88 5.32
C LEU A 51 -5.52 5.56 5.59
N ILE A 52 -6.26 4.59 6.11
CA ILE A 52 -5.81 3.20 6.19
C ILE A 52 -6.35 2.49 4.95
N LEU A 53 -5.47 1.89 4.17
CA LEU A 53 -5.82 1.21 2.92
C LEU A 53 -5.20 -0.18 2.84
N GLN A 54 -5.73 -0.99 1.94
CA GLN A 54 -5.27 -2.34 1.67
C GLN A 54 -5.00 -2.47 0.17
N ARG A 55 -3.75 -2.76 -0.21
CA ARG A 55 -3.35 -3.00 -1.61
C ARG A 55 -3.29 -4.49 -1.89
N PHE A 56 -3.89 -4.94 -3.00
CA PHE A 56 -3.79 -6.33 -3.42
C PHE A 56 -2.42 -6.61 -4.06
N ARG A 57 -1.79 -7.71 -3.66
CA ARG A 57 -0.52 -8.18 -4.22
C ARG A 57 -0.77 -9.33 -5.17
N TRP A 58 -1.28 -9.01 -6.36
CA TRP A 58 -1.57 -9.99 -7.42
C TRP A 58 -0.34 -10.82 -7.82
N GLU A 59 0.86 -10.32 -7.55
CA GLU A 59 2.12 -11.02 -7.79
C GLU A 59 2.36 -12.25 -6.89
N LYS A 60 1.62 -12.41 -5.78
CA LYS A 60 1.79 -13.53 -4.82
C LYS A 60 0.78 -14.66 -5.00
N THR A 61 -0.18 -14.55 -5.93
CA THR A 61 -1.28 -15.53 -6.08
C THR A 61 -0.81 -16.96 -6.44
N GLN A 62 0.44 -17.16 -6.89
CA GLN A 62 0.98 -18.50 -7.14
C GLN A 62 1.44 -19.23 -5.87
N GLU A 63 1.49 -18.56 -4.72
CA GLU A 63 1.75 -19.14 -3.39
C GLU A 63 0.49 -19.01 -2.52
N THR A 64 -0.61 -19.62 -2.94
CA THR A 64 -1.81 -19.66 -2.08
C THR A 64 -1.71 -20.86 -1.14
N GLU A 65 -0.97 -20.71 -0.04
CA GLU A 65 -1.23 -21.48 1.18
C GLU A 65 -2.52 -20.94 1.81
N THR A 66 -3.55 -21.78 1.81
CA THR A 66 -4.85 -21.54 2.43
C THR A 66 -4.69 -21.29 3.93
N LYS A 67 -4.51 -20.03 4.35
CA LYS A 67 -4.65 -19.65 5.76
C LYS A 67 -6.08 -19.14 5.97
N ASN A 68 -6.89 -20.01 6.59
CA ASN A 68 -8.22 -19.67 7.08
C ASN A 68 -8.12 -18.50 8.06
N PHE A 69 -8.63 -17.33 7.65
CA PHE A 69 -8.92 -16.26 8.57
C PHE A 69 -10.36 -16.44 9.07
N VAL A 70 -10.48 -16.85 10.34
CA VAL A 70 -11.74 -16.78 11.09
C VAL A 70 -11.82 -15.39 11.70
N PHE A 71 -12.95 -14.72 11.47
CA PHE A 71 -13.28 -13.39 12.03
C PHE A 71 -13.57 -13.47 13.53
#